data_AF-A0A1Y2GDM5-F1
#
_entry.id   AF-A0A1Y2GDM5-F1
#
_cell.length_a   1.000
_cell.length_b   1.000
_cell.length_c   1.000
_cell.angle_alpha   90.00
_cell.angle_beta   90.00
_cell.angle_gamma   90.00
#
_symmetry.space_group_name_H-M   'P 1'
#
loop_
_entity.id
_entity.type
_entity.pdbx_description
1 polymer ?
#
loop_
_entity_poly.entity_id
_entity_poly.type
_entity_poly.pdbx_seq_one_letter_code
_entity_poly.pdbx_strand_id
1 'polypeptide(L)'
;MSIGSVAFPEGCNSLLEKCVHIMHMIDPIEKADLTLLLGQQWRASIQVRNNIVGNNTASNTTTSGSSNMEVPIGRAVPPEKPLRPDTLEFVRPGFGVKVGKAGSLSSRIAILHALANVEQWAIDTALDNMARFGYYTQATAGTALKGQIEDEEQQEFVMPNRFFDDFVQMACDEAKHFKWLNERLECQGAHYGDLPVHASIWDSCTDTARSALARMAVVHMTIESRGLDVNPATIARFGRSGDEESAKMLQKIHEDEVTHVQIGHRWFCYLLKRHEGVGVEVNGDSEAFGAGTGAGSGNNVYDADDELYEFRQVTPAYAQKEDGSQGEEVVDPTEARRRKRFQEVVVQYFKGSLKPPFNTVDREKGGMTRGWYEPLVVVRERTGFRPAAGRRLQSRRDTNVVNEAAEGKKEVEVVHESNDGSSTSTASIPTASNPEAADYVETGI
;
A
#
# COMPACT_ATOMS: atom_id res chain seq x y z
N MET A 1 -18.31 -1.21 20.25
CA MET A 1 -19.56 -1.08 19.46
C MET A 1 -20.17 -2.47 19.30
N SER A 2 -21.47 -2.60 19.00
CA SER A 2 -21.96 -3.90 18.54
C SER A 2 -21.43 -4.13 17.13
N ILE A 3 -20.84 -5.29 16.87
CA ILE A 3 -20.70 -5.77 15.49
C ILE A 3 -22.15 -5.95 14.97
N GLY A 4 -22.40 -5.58 13.71
CA GLY A 4 -23.69 -5.82 13.08
C GLY A 4 -23.95 -7.32 12.85
N SER A 5 -25.03 -7.67 12.14
CA SER A 5 -25.29 -9.06 11.71
C SER A 5 -24.40 -9.47 10.52
N VAL A 6 -23.12 -9.11 10.59
CA VAL A 6 -22.10 -9.35 9.56
C VAL A 6 -21.63 -10.79 9.70
N ALA A 7 -21.78 -11.58 8.64
CA ALA A 7 -21.39 -12.99 8.60
C ALA A 7 -20.95 -13.37 7.18
N PHE A 8 -20.02 -14.32 7.08
CA PHE A 8 -19.66 -14.91 5.79
C PHE A 8 -20.82 -15.75 5.24
N PRO A 9 -21.05 -15.75 3.91
CA PRO A 9 -22.11 -16.55 3.30
C PRO A 9 -21.84 -18.05 3.43
N GLU A 10 -22.90 -18.86 3.40
CA GLU A 10 -22.77 -20.32 3.40
C GLU A 10 -21.87 -20.81 2.26
N GLY A 11 -21.00 -21.77 2.56
CA GLY A 11 -19.97 -22.27 1.63
C GLY A 11 -18.63 -21.52 1.70
N CYS A 12 -18.58 -20.30 2.24
CA CYS A 12 -17.33 -19.55 2.44
C CYS A 12 -16.63 -20.03 3.73
N ASN A 13 -15.94 -21.17 3.64
CA ASN A 13 -15.50 -21.94 4.81
C ASN A 13 -14.04 -21.65 5.21
N SER A 14 -13.15 -21.57 4.23
CA SER A 14 -11.70 -21.43 4.42
C SER A 14 -11.22 -19.99 4.54
N LEU A 15 -9.97 -19.82 4.98
CA LEU A 15 -9.31 -18.51 5.08
C LEU A 15 -9.28 -17.80 3.71
N LEU A 16 -8.82 -18.47 2.65
CA LEU A 16 -8.63 -17.81 1.36
C LEU A 16 -9.94 -17.49 0.66
N GLU A 17 -10.98 -18.33 0.79
CA GLU A 17 -12.33 -17.99 0.33
C GLU A 17 -12.85 -16.71 1.02
N LYS A 18 -12.62 -16.58 2.34
CA LYS A 18 -13.01 -15.40 3.11
C LYS A 18 -12.22 -14.16 2.72
N CYS A 19 -10.91 -14.27 2.49
CA CYS A 19 -10.09 -13.18 1.95
C CYS A 19 -10.65 -12.67 0.61
N VAL A 20 -10.92 -13.59 -0.33
CA VAL A 20 -11.45 -13.23 -1.65
C VAL A 20 -12.87 -12.70 -1.57
N HIS A 21 -13.73 -13.19 -0.67
CA HIS A 21 -15.04 -12.61 -0.41
C HIS A 21 -14.93 -11.15 0.07
N ILE A 22 -14.07 -10.87 1.05
CA ILE A 22 -13.83 -9.51 1.55
C ILE A 22 -13.37 -8.56 0.42
N MET A 23 -12.48 -9.02 -0.47
CA MET A 23 -12.00 -8.20 -1.60
C MET A 23 -13.12 -7.83 -2.59
N HIS A 24 -14.20 -8.62 -2.67
CA HIS A 24 -15.40 -8.30 -3.46
C HIS A 24 -16.42 -7.42 -2.72
N MET A 25 -16.20 -7.07 -1.46
CA MET A 25 -17.12 -6.17 -0.74
C MET A 25 -16.98 -4.74 -1.26
N ILE A 26 -18.11 -4.18 -1.68
CA ILE A 26 -18.24 -2.82 -2.23
C ILE A 26 -18.24 -1.81 -1.08
N ASP A 27 -18.96 -2.09 0.01
CA ASP A 27 -19.03 -1.19 1.17
C ASP A 27 -17.72 -1.26 1.99
N PRO A 28 -17.09 -0.12 2.30
CA PRO A 28 -15.80 -0.08 2.98
C PRO A 28 -15.91 -0.36 4.49
N ILE A 29 -17.06 -0.12 5.13
CA ILE A 29 -17.30 -0.41 6.54
C ILE A 29 -17.53 -1.91 6.74
N GLU A 30 -18.39 -2.51 5.90
CA GLU A 30 -18.67 -3.95 5.91
C GLU A 30 -17.41 -4.77 5.55
N LYS A 31 -16.60 -4.29 4.60
CA LYS A 31 -15.26 -4.83 4.32
C LYS A 31 -14.39 -4.91 5.58
N ALA A 32 -14.33 -3.81 6.36
CA ALA A 32 -13.55 -3.78 7.59
C ALA A 32 -14.13 -4.70 8.68
N ASP A 33 -15.46 -4.75 8.85
CA ASP A 33 -16.10 -5.64 9.84
C ASP A 33 -15.97 -7.13 9.49
N LEU A 34 -16.07 -7.52 8.21
CA LEU A 34 -15.76 -8.89 7.77
C LEU A 34 -14.28 -9.24 7.97
N THR A 35 -13.36 -8.28 7.78
CA THR A 35 -11.93 -8.49 8.06
C THR A 35 -11.68 -8.74 9.56
N LEU A 36 -12.32 -7.96 10.44
CA LEU A 36 -12.24 -8.15 11.89
C LEU A 36 -12.90 -9.46 12.34
N LEU A 37 -13.97 -9.89 11.68
CA LEU A 37 -14.60 -11.20 11.88
C LEU A 37 -13.67 -12.35 11.45
N LEU A 38 -13.00 -12.21 10.30
CA LEU A 38 -12.04 -13.19 9.80
C LEU A 38 -10.91 -13.42 10.82
N GLY A 39 -10.32 -12.35 11.34
CA GLY A 39 -9.28 -12.47 12.37
C GLY A 39 -9.76 -13.04 13.69
N GLN A 40 -11.04 -12.86 14.06
CA GLN A 40 -11.62 -13.53 15.23
C GLN A 40 -11.74 -15.05 14.99
N GLN A 41 -12.28 -15.45 13.83
CA GLN A 41 -12.43 -16.86 13.46
C GLN A 41 -11.07 -17.56 13.30
N TRP A 42 -10.09 -16.90 12.68
CA TRP A 42 -8.74 -17.44 12.52
C TRP A 42 -8.03 -17.62 13.86
N ARG A 43 -8.09 -16.63 14.77
CA ARG A 43 -7.51 -16.76 16.12
C ARG A 43 -8.18 -17.86 16.96
N ALA A 44 -9.49 -18.07 16.80
CA ALA A 44 -10.16 -19.23 17.39
C ALA A 44 -9.65 -20.57 16.80
N SER A 45 -9.42 -20.62 15.47
CA SER A 45 -8.84 -21.79 14.79
C SER A 45 -7.43 -22.14 15.32
N ILE A 46 -6.55 -21.13 15.51
CA ILE A 46 -5.22 -21.32 16.13
C ILE A 46 -5.35 -21.94 17.52
N GLN A 47 -6.27 -21.45 18.35
CA GLN A 47 -6.49 -21.98 19.70
C GLN A 47 -6.98 -23.44 19.66
N VAL A 48 -7.85 -23.81 18.71
CA VAL A 48 -8.29 -25.21 18.52
C VAL A 48 -7.10 -26.09 18.12
N ARG A 49 -6.31 -25.70 17.13
CA ARG A 49 -5.11 -26.44 16.69
C ARG A 49 -4.14 -26.70 17.86
N ASN A 50 -3.79 -25.66 18.60
CA ASN A 50 -2.84 -25.75 19.72
C ASN A 50 -3.38 -26.64 20.86
N ASN A 51 -4.68 -26.58 21.15
CA ASN A 51 -5.32 -27.42 22.16
C ASN A 51 -5.37 -28.92 21.76
N ILE A 52 -5.52 -29.23 20.46
CA ILE A 52 -5.47 -30.61 19.95
C ILE A 52 -4.06 -31.18 20.11
N VAL A 53 -3.02 -30.40 19.75
CA VAL A 53 -1.61 -30.80 19.93
C VAL A 53 -1.29 -31.02 21.41
N GLY A 54 -1.72 -30.11 22.30
CA GLY A 54 -1.57 -30.26 23.75
C GLY A 54 -2.23 -31.53 24.28
N ASN A 55 -3.50 -31.76 23.97
CA ASN A 55 -4.25 -32.93 24.45
C ASN A 55 -3.76 -34.25 23.86
N ASN A 56 -3.09 -34.27 22.70
CA ASN A 56 -2.43 -35.49 22.21
C ASN A 56 -1.25 -35.96 23.07
N THR A 57 -0.82 -35.17 24.08
CA THR A 57 0.10 -35.61 25.15
C THR A 57 -0.58 -35.87 26.51
N ALA A 58 -1.89 -35.68 26.63
CA ALA A 58 -2.66 -35.84 27.87
C ALA A 58 -3.95 -36.68 27.65
N SER A 59 -3.99 -37.86 28.27
CA SER A 59 -5.01 -38.91 28.12
C SER A 59 -6.47 -38.48 27.89
N ASN A 60 -7.10 -39.10 26.88
CA ASN A 60 -8.53 -39.08 26.55
C ASN A 60 -9.50 -38.73 27.71
N THR A 61 -10.30 -37.68 27.54
CA THR A 61 -11.63 -37.57 28.16
C THR A 61 -12.59 -36.86 27.21
N THR A 62 -13.59 -37.57 26.72
CA THR A 62 -14.55 -37.07 25.71
C THR A 62 -15.52 -36.08 26.34
N THR A 63 -15.44 -34.81 25.94
CA THR A 63 -16.45 -33.79 26.26
C THR A 63 -17.03 -33.22 24.97
N SER A 64 -18.26 -33.59 24.65
CA SER A 64 -19.00 -33.11 23.47
C SER A 64 -19.67 -31.76 23.75
N GLY A 65 -19.18 -30.68 23.14
CA GLY A 65 -19.83 -29.36 23.27
C GLY A 65 -19.20 -28.28 22.38
N SER A 66 -20.05 -27.58 21.62
CA SER A 66 -19.72 -26.51 20.65
C SER A 66 -18.97 -26.95 19.39
N SER A 67 -19.46 -26.48 18.23
CA SER A 67 -18.92 -26.74 16.91
C SER A 67 -17.75 -25.80 16.59
N ASN A 68 -16.64 -25.94 17.32
CA ASN A 68 -15.42 -25.16 17.09
C ASN A 68 -14.67 -25.71 15.86
N MET A 69 -15.24 -25.46 14.69
CA MET A 69 -14.74 -25.94 13.40
C MET A 69 -13.46 -25.19 13.04
N GLU A 70 -12.37 -25.95 12.82
CA GLU A 70 -11.12 -25.43 12.30
C GLU A 70 -11.35 -24.71 10.97
N VAL A 71 -10.77 -23.52 10.82
CA VAL A 71 -10.74 -22.78 9.54
C VAL A 71 -9.54 -23.29 8.76
N PRO A 72 -9.70 -24.07 7.67
CA PRO A 72 -8.58 -24.47 6.83
C PRO A 72 -8.08 -23.26 6.01
N ILE A 73 -6.85 -23.32 5.52
CA ILE A 73 -6.32 -22.31 4.58
C ILE A 73 -7.20 -22.28 3.31
N GLY A 74 -7.46 -23.45 2.74
CA GLY A 74 -8.26 -23.61 1.51
C GLY A 74 -7.62 -22.98 0.28
N ARG A 75 -8.40 -22.70 -0.77
CA ARG A 75 -7.91 -22.07 -1.99
C ARG A 75 -8.98 -21.15 -2.58
N ALA A 76 -8.56 -19.99 -3.06
CA ALA A 76 -9.39 -19.08 -3.85
C ALA A 76 -8.50 -18.27 -4.80
N VAL A 77 -9.09 -17.75 -5.89
CA VAL A 77 -8.38 -16.85 -6.82
C VAL A 77 -8.78 -15.41 -6.48
N PRO A 78 -7.85 -14.54 -6.04
CA PRO A 78 -8.18 -13.14 -5.78
C PRO A 78 -8.44 -12.36 -7.07
N PRO A 79 -9.35 -11.37 -7.05
CA PRO A 79 -9.63 -10.54 -8.23
C PRO A 79 -8.38 -9.75 -8.67
N GLU A 80 -8.35 -9.28 -9.91
CA GLU A 80 -7.28 -8.39 -10.38
C GLU A 80 -7.30 -7.03 -9.66
N LYS A 81 -8.49 -6.59 -9.24
CA LYS A 81 -8.71 -5.39 -8.42
C LYS A 81 -9.90 -5.60 -7.48
N PRO A 82 -9.76 -5.35 -6.17
CA PRO A 82 -10.86 -5.31 -5.21
C PRO A 82 -11.96 -4.34 -5.62
N LEU A 83 -13.20 -4.65 -5.26
CA LEU A 83 -14.34 -3.79 -5.53
C LEU A 83 -14.36 -2.55 -4.60
N ARG A 84 -15.06 -1.53 -5.06
CA ARG A 84 -15.27 -0.20 -4.45
C ARG A 84 -16.62 0.34 -4.94
N PRO A 85 -17.22 1.33 -4.25
CA PRO A 85 -18.45 1.97 -4.73
C PRO A 85 -18.22 2.77 -6.02
N ASP A 86 -19.17 2.73 -6.96
CA ASP A 86 -19.13 3.55 -8.19
C ASP A 86 -19.21 5.06 -7.91
N THR A 87 -19.61 5.45 -6.70
CA THR A 87 -19.63 6.84 -6.20
C THR A 87 -18.25 7.38 -5.83
N LEU A 88 -17.22 6.52 -5.76
CA LEU A 88 -15.89 6.87 -5.29
C LEU A 88 -15.01 7.44 -6.42
N GLU A 89 -14.82 8.77 -6.46
CA GLU A 89 -14.05 9.42 -7.53
C GLU A 89 -12.56 9.03 -7.51
N PHE A 90 -12.08 8.42 -8.60
CA PHE A 90 -10.67 8.03 -8.77
C PHE A 90 -9.87 9.05 -9.57
N VAL A 91 -8.79 9.56 -8.96
CA VAL A 91 -7.82 10.48 -9.57
C VAL A 91 -6.41 9.88 -9.60
N ARG A 92 -5.58 10.39 -10.53
CA ARG A 92 -4.16 10.00 -10.60
C ARG A 92 -3.40 10.52 -9.36
N PRO A 93 -2.39 9.79 -8.85
CA PRO A 93 -1.55 10.27 -7.75
C PRO A 93 -0.98 11.67 -8.01
N GLY A 94 -1.15 12.58 -7.06
CA GLY A 94 -0.77 14.00 -7.18
C GLY A 94 -1.85 14.94 -7.75
N PHE A 95 -2.96 14.42 -8.27
CA PHE A 95 -4.09 15.23 -8.76
C PHE A 95 -5.26 15.35 -7.77
N GLY A 96 -5.23 14.61 -6.65
CA GLY A 96 -6.22 14.71 -5.57
C GLY A 96 -6.15 16.00 -4.77
N VAL A 97 -7.04 16.10 -3.77
CA VAL A 97 -7.20 17.29 -2.92
C VAL A 97 -5.86 17.68 -2.27
N LYS A 98 -5.55 18.99 -2.31
CA LYS A 98 -4.28 19.52 -1.79
C LYS A 98 -4.22 19.43 -0.27
N VAL A 99 -3.68 18.32 0.22
CA VAL A 99 -3.40 18.03 1.63
C VAL A 99 -2.58 19.18 2.25
N GLY A 100 -3.15 19.84 3.26
CA GLY A 100 -2.57 21.04 3.89
C GLY A 100 -1.66 20.73 5.08
N LYS A 101 -1.68 21.62 6.08
CA LYS A 101 -0.84 21.56 7.29
C LYS A 101 -1.64 21.32 8.59
N ALA A 102 -2.82 20.70 8.52
CA ALA A 102 -3.78 20.45 9.61
C ALA A 102 -4.38 21.68 10.34
N GLY A 103 -3.89 22.90 10.06
CA GLY A 103 -4.34 24.12 10.75
C GLY A 103 -5.81 24.52 10.50
N SER A 104 -6.44 24.05 9.43
CA SER A 104 -7.87 24.25 9.15
C SER A 104 -8.63 22.93 9.14
N LEU A 105 -9.94 22.96 9.45
CA LEU A 105 -10.79 21.76 9.49
C LEU A 105 -10.76 20.99 8.16
N SER A 106 -10.98 21.67 7.04
CA SER A 106 -10.84 21.09 5.69
C SER A 106 -9.46 20.46 5.45
N SER A 107 -8.38 21.05 5.99
CA SER A 107 -7.04 20.45 5.90
C SER A 107 -6.86 19.23 6.81
N ARG A 108 -7.68 19.01 7.85
CA ARG A 108 -7.64 17.81 8.68
C ARG A 108 -8.45 16.69 8.05
N ILE A 109 -9.67 16.99 7.63
CA ILE A 109 -10.52 16.11 6.81
C ILE A 109 -9.73 15.56 5.61
N ALA A 110 -9.04 16.42 4.84
CA ALA A 110 -8.24 16.00 3.70
C ALA A 110 -6.98 15.17 4.04
N ILE A 111 -6.50 15.17 5.29
CA ILE A 111 -5.45 14.23 5.74
C ILE A 111 -6.09 12.90 6.17
N LEU A 112 -7.10 12.96 7.04
CA LEU A 112 -7.78 11.79 7.61
C LEU A 112 -8.42 10.92 6.51
N HIS A 113 -9.04 11.54 5.51
CA HIS A 113 -9.61 10.86 4.34
C HIS A 113 -8.55 10.24 3.44
N ALA A 114 -7.41 10.91 3.23
CA ALA A 114 -6.32 10.38 2.43
C ALA A 114 -5.68 9.14 3.09
N LEU A 115 -5.59 9.13 4.43
CA LEU A 115 -5.17 7.97 5.21
C LEU A 115 -6.24 6.87 5.20
N ALA A 116 -7.53 7.18 5.39
CA ALA A 116 -8.60 6.17 5.31
C ALA A 116 -8.62 5.43 3.95
N ASN A 117 -8.23 6.09 2.85
CA ASN A 117 -8.00 5.43 1.56
C ASN A 117 -6.75 4.54 1.52
N VAL A 118 -5.66 4.90 2.23
CA VAL A 118 -4.46 4.05 2.36
C VAL A 118 -4.83 2.75 3.06
N GLU A 119 -5.39 2.80 4.28
CA GLU A 119 -5.69 1.59 5.04
C GLU A 119 -6.75 0.71 4.30
N GLN A 120 -7.70 1.30 3.57
CA GLN A 120 -8.60 0.54 2.67
C GLN A 120 -7.87 -0.25 1.58
N TRP A 121 -6.77 0.27 1.03
CA TRP A 121 -5.92 -0.50 0.10
C TRP A 121 -4.97 -1.47 0.82
N ALA A 122 -4.59 -1.19 2.06
CA ALA A 122 -3.75 -2.06 2.87
C ALA A 122 -4.51 -3.30 3.38
N ILE A 123 -5.78 -3.17 3.81
CA ILE A 123 -6.70 -4.30 4.07
C ILE A 123 -6.70 -5.25 2.86
N ASP A 124 -7.06 -4.74 1.68
CA ASP A 124 -7.12 -5.56 0.47
C ASP A 124 -5.75 -6.14 0.09
N THR A 125 -4.65 -5.41 0.35
CA THR A 125 -3.29 -5.87 0.05
C THR A 125 -2.86 -7.02 0.96
N ALA A 126 -3.15 -6.97 2.26
CA ALA A 126 -2.87 -8.05 3.19
C ALA A 126 -3.64 -9.33 2.81
N LEU A 127 -4.92 -9.19 2.45
CA LEU A 127 -5.77 -10.27 1.96
C LEU A 127 -5.28 -10.84 0.61
N ASP A 128 -4.84 -9.97 -0.30
CA ASP A 128 -4.25 -10.35 -1.58
C ASP A 128 -2.96 -11.15 -1.41
N ASN A 129 -2.10 -10.78 -0.46
CA ASN A 129 -0.86 -11.52 -0.20
C ASN A 129 -1.16 -12.98 0.18
N MET A 130 -2.15 -13.19 1.04
CA MET A 130 -2.59 -14.53 1.43
C MET A 130 -3.21 -15.31 0.28
N ALA A 131 -4.13 -14.70 -0.46
CA ALA A 131 -4.86 -15.36 -1.56
C ALA A 131 -4.00 -15.60 -2.80
N ARG A 132 -2.99 -14.75 -3.06
CA ARG A 132 -2.16 -14.78 -4.28
C ARG A 132 -0.82 -15.50 -4.09
N PHE A 133 -0.27 -15.51 -2.88
CA PHE A 133 1.05 -16.10 -2.59
C PHE A 133 1.04 -17.15 -1.48
N GLY A 134 -0.10 -17.43 -0.84
CA GLY A 134 -0.23 -18.54 0.11
C GLY A 134 0.05 -19.92 -0.51
N TYR A 135 -0.21 -20.05 -1.81
CA TYR A 135 0.24 -21.12 -2.69
C TYR A 135 0.99 -20.47 -3.86
N TYR A 136 2.19 -20.95 -4.17
CA TYR A 136 3.09 -20.31 -5.13
C TYR A 136 4.10 -21.29 -5.74
N THR A 137 4.58 -21.04 -6.95
CA THR A 137 5.64 -21.83 -7.60
C THR A 137 6.98 -21.11 -7.49
N GLN A 138 8.09 -21.74 -7.87
CA GLN A 138 9.39 -21.05 -7.90
C GLN A 138 9.37 -19.82 -8.83
N ALA A 139 8.58 -19.85 -9.91
CA ALA A 139 8.36 -18.71 -10.78
C ALA A 139 7.63 -17.54 -10.09
N THR A 140 6.58 -17.81 -9.31
CA THR A 140 5.83 -16.75 -8.59
C THR A 140 6.41 -16.38 -7.22
N ALA A 141 7.37 -17.17 -6.70
CA ALA A 141 8.21 -16.81 -5.56
C ALA A 141 8.96 -15.49 -5.81
N GLY A 142 9.42 -15.27 -7.05
CA GLY A 142 10.03 -14.01 -7.49
C GLY A 142 11.54 -14.04 -7.73
N THR A 143 12.14 -15.21 -7.95
CA THR A 143 13.55 -15.35 -8.33
C THR A 143 13.87 -14.64 -9.65
N ALA A 144 12.97 -14.75 -10.62
CA ALA A 144 13.00 -14.05 -11.89
C ALA A 144 12.63 -12.57 -11.71
N LEU A 145 13.49 -11.66 -12.18
CA LEU A 145 13.13 -10.26 -12.36
C LEU A 145 12.10 -10.13 -13.50
N LYS A 146 11.36 -9.01 -13.56
CA LYS A 146 10.30 -8.76 -14.54
C LYS A 146 10.79 -8.98 -15.98
N GLY A 147 10.35 -10.09 -16.59
CA GLY A 147 10.76 -10.51 -17.94
C GLY A 147 11.73 -11.69 -18.01
N GLN A 148 12.06 -12.36 -16.90
CA GLN A 148 12.95 -13.53 -16.84
C GLN A 148 12.22 -14.83 -16.44
N ILE A 149 10.90 -14.89 -16.60
CA ILE A 149 10.10 -16.10 -16.33
C ILE A 149 10.01 -16.90 -17.63
N GLU A 150 10.99 -17.76 -17.85
CA GLU A 150 11.04 -18.70 -18.97
C GLU A 150 11.26 -20.12 -18.40
N ASP A 151 10.46 -21.07 -18.88
CA ASP A 151 10.29 -22.47 -18.46
C ASP A 151 9.86 -22.73 -16.98
N GLU A 152 8.84 -23.58 -16.83
CA GLU A 152 8.13 -23.80 -15.55
C GLU A 152 8.45 -25.17 -14.92
N GLU A 153 9.17 -25.21 -13.81
CA GLU A 153 8.99 -26.30 -12.84
C GLU A 153 7.67 -26.07 -12.08
N GLN A 154 6.67 -26.91 -12.39
CA GLN A 154 5.31 -26.80 -11.84
C GLN A 154 5.18 -27.29 -10.38
N GLN A 155 6.28 -27.33 -9.62
CA GLN A 155 6.22 -27.62 -8.20
C GLN A 155 5.64 -26.43 -7.44
N GLU A 156 4.48 -26.64 -6.83
CA GLU A 156 3.83 -25.69 -5.95
C GLU A 156 4.32 -25.86 -4.50
N PHE A 157 4.50 -24.74 -3.82
CA PHE A 157 4.85 -24.62 -2.42
C PHE A 157 3.72 -23.88 -1.69
N VAL A 158 3.49 -24.27 -0.44
CA VAL A 158 2.58 -23.57 0.48
C VAL A 158 3.42 -22.69 1.40
N MET A 159 2.95 -21.50 1.72
CA MET A 159 3.59 -20.67 2.75
C MET A 159 3.36 -21.25 4.16
N PRO A 160 4.28 -21.04 5.13
CA PRO A 160 4.09 -21.53 6.51
C PRO A 160 2.87 -20.90 7.18
N ASN A 161 2.30 -21.55 8.20
CA ASN A 161 1.15 -21.03 8.98
C ASN A 161 1.34 -19.57 9.41
N ARG A 162 2.56 -19.23 9.85
CA ARG A 162 2.94 -17.88 10.29
C ARG A 162 2.71 -16.78 9.25
N PHE A 163 2.77 -17.09 7.95
CA PHE A 163 2.49 -16.12 6.87
C PHE A 163 1.02 -15.67 6.91
N PHE A 164 0.13 -16.63 7.09
CA PHE A 164 -1.30 -16.37 7.25
C PHE A 164 -1.59 -15.69 8.58
N ASP A 165 -0.92 -16.08 9.67
CA ASP A 165 -1.06 -15.40 10.97
C ASP A 165 -0.63 -13.92 10.91
N ASP A 166 0.52 -13.63 10.29
CA ASP A 166 1.05 -12.27 10.09
C ASP A 166 0.10 -11.41 9.25
N PHE A 167 -0.36 -11.92 8.09
CA PHE A 167 -1.21 -11.14 7.19
C PHE A 167 -2.69 -11.06 7.62
N VAL A 168 -3.22 -12.03 8.38
CA VAL A 168 -4.50 -11.88 9.09
C VAL A 168 -4.40 -10.80 10.18
N GLN A 169 -3.30 -10.76 10.93
CA GLN A 169 -3.09 -9.75 11.97
C GLN A 169 -3.01 -8.36 11.34
N MET A 170 -2.14 -8.15 10.34
CA MET A 170 -2.03 -6.91 9.57
C MET A 170 -3.40 -6.48 9.03
N ALA A 171 -4.13 -7.33 8.30
CA ALA A 171 -5.45 -6.98 7.78
C ALA A 171 -6.44 -6.53 8.88
N CYS A 172 -6.34 -7.10 10.08
CA CYS A 172 -7.14 -6.68 11.24
C CYS A 172 -6.69 -5.37 11.87
N ASP A 173 -5.42 -5.00 11.76
CA ASP A 173 -4.90 -3.71 12.25
C ASP A 173 -5.33 -2.59 11.29
N GLU A 174 -5.10 -2.76 9.98
CA GLU A 174 -5.61 -1.87 8.92
C GLU A 174 -7.14 -1.64 9.01
N ALA A 175 -7.90 -2.70 9.32
CA ALA A 175 -9.36 -2.61 9.50
C ALA A 175 -9.77 -1.81 10.76
N LYS A 176 -8.94 -1.76 11.80
CA LYS A 176 -9.15 -0.86 12.96
C LYS A 176 -8.78 0.56 12.60
N HIS A 177 -7.62 0.75 11.96
CA HIS A 177 -7.08 2.04 11.55
C HIS A 177 -8.08 2.78 10.66
N PHE A 178 -8.60 2.10 9.63
CA PHE A 178 -9.65 2.62 8.76
C PHE A 178 -10.91 3.04 9.56
N LYS A 179 -11.42 2.18 10.44
CA LYS A 179 -12.65 2.48 11.21
C LYS A 179 -12.42 3.69 12.14
N TRP A 180 -11.29 3.77 12.84
CA TRP A 180 -10.95 4.95 13.66
C TRP A 180 -10.84 6.23 12.83
N LEU A 181 -10.23 6.17 11.65
CA LEU A 181 -10.14 7.30 10.73
C LEU A 181 -11.51 7.74 10.21
N ASN A 182 -12.39 6.80 9.87
CA ASN A 182 -13.76 7.10 9.45
C ASN A 182 -14.62 7.67 10.60
N GLU A 183 -14.59 7.06 11.78
CA GLU A 183 -15.23 7.61 13.00
C GLU A 183 -14.73 9.03 13.29
N ARG A 184 -13.45 9.32 13.04
CA ARG A 184 -12.85 10.65 13.21
C ARG A 184 -13.30 11.65 12.14
N LEU A 185 -13.52 11.21 10.89
CA LEU A 185 -14.09 12.02 9.81
C LEU A 185 -15.55 12.38 10.11
N GLU A 186 -16.36 11.42 10.55
CA GLU A 186 -17.77 11.62 10.91
C GLU A 186 -17.90 12.66 12.04
N CYS A 187 -17.03 12.56 13.05
CA CYS A 187 -16.89 13.55 14.12
C CYS A 187 -16.41 14.95 13.64
N GLN A 188 -16.02 15.11 12.38
CA GLN A 188 -15.67 16.38 11.73
C GLN A 188 -16.68 16.80 10.65
N GLY A 189 -17.77 16.05 10.45
CA GLY A 189 -18.82 16.35 9.47
C GLY A 189 -18.47 15.95 8.03
N ALA A 190 -17.66 14.91 7.84
CA ALA A 190 -17.32 14.32 6.55
C ALA A 190 -17.27 12.78 6.65
N HIS A 191 -17.24 12.09 5.52
CA HIS A 191 -17.25 10.64 5.43
C HIS A 191 -16.11 10.16 4.51
N TYR A 192 -15.75 8.88 4.61
CA TYR A 192 -14.95 8.26 3.57
C TYR A 192 -15.70 8.27 2.22
N GLY A 193 -15.05 8.76 1.17
CA GLY A 193 -15.63 8.95 -0.17
C GLY A 193 -16.05 10.39 -0.49
N ASP A 194 -16.15 11.29 0.49
CA ASP A 194 -16.51 12.70 0.27
C ASP A 194 -15.45 13.48 -0.56
N LEU A 195 -14.23 12.95 -0.71
CA LEU A 195 -13.14 13.52 -1.50
C LEU A 195 -12.57 12.49 -2.50
N PRO A 196 -11.98 12.92 -3.64
CA PRO A 196 -11.36 12.00 -4.59
C PRO A 196 -10.15 11.22 -4.04
N VAL A 197 -10.03 9.95 -4.44
CA VAL A 197 -9.03 8.99 -3.97
C VAL A 197 -8.05 8.55 -5.08
N HIS A 198 -6.97 7.85 -4.71
CA HIS A 198 -6.04 7.24 -5.66
C HIS A 198 -5.65 5.82 -5.25
N ALA A 199 -5.34 4.97 -6.23
CA ALA A 199 -5.04 3.55 -6.04
C ALA A 199 -3.53 3.19 -5.98
N SER A 200 -2.64 4.15 -5.69
CA SER A 200 -1.17 3.99 -5.84
C SER A 200 -0.52 2.78 -5.16
N ILE A 201 -1.10 2.30 -4.05
CA ILE A 201 -0.67 1.07 -3.38
C ILE A 201 -1.09 -0.13 -4.24
N TRP A 202 -2.36 -0.20 -4.63
CA TRP A 202 -2.86 -1.24 -5.52
C TRP A 202 -2.20 -1.25 -6.92
N ASP A 203 -1.85 -0.09 -7.46
CA ASP A 203 -1.04 0.01 -8.69
C ASP A 203 0.29 -0.74 -8.52
N SER A 204 0.94 -0.55 -7.36
CA SER A 204 2.19 -1.24 -6.99
C SER A 204 1.96 -2.73 -6.69
N CYS A 205 0.82 -3.09 -6.10
CA CYS A 205 0.39 -4.48 -5.93
C CYS A 205 0.17 -5.18 -7.28
N THR A 206 -0.35 -4.45 -8.27
CA THR A 206 -0.60 -4.93 -9.64
C THR A 206 0.70 -5.14 -10.40
N ASP A 207 1.65 -4.19 -10.32
CA ASP A 207 3.00 -4.35 -10.89
C ASP A 207 3.76 -5.56 -10.32
N THR A 208 3.49 -5.93 -9.07
CA THR A 208 4.17 -7.00 -8.32
C THR A 208 3.36 -8.30 -8.23
N ALA A 209 2.17 -8.39 -8.84
CA ALA A 209 1.24 -9.51 -8.67
C ALA A 209 1.74 -10.90 -9.12
N ARG A 210 2.91 -10.98 -9.77
CA ARG A 210 3.56 -12.23 -10.20
C ARG A 210 4.86 -12.55 -9.43
N SER A 211 5.19 -11.81 -8.38
CA SER A 211 6.41 -12.02 -7.58
C SER A 211 6.16 -11.67 -6.12
N ALA A 212 6.04 -12.69 -5.28
CA ALA A 212 5.89 -12.53 -3.83
C ALA A 212 7.06 -11.72 -3.23
N LEU A 213 8.28 -12.00 -3.68
CA LEU A 213 9.49 -11.25 -3.30
C LEU A 213 9.38 -9.76 -3.64
N ALA A 214 8.92 -9.41 -4.85
CA ALA A 214 8.74 -8.02 -5.25
C ALA A 214 7.62 -7.33 -4.48
N ARG A 215 6.53 -8.04 -4.14
CA ARG A 215 5.46 -7.49 -3.29
C ARG A 215 6.00 -7.11 -1.91
N MET A 216 6.78 -7.99 -1.27
CA MET A 216 7.38 -7.70 0.05
C MET A 216 8.33 -6.50 0.00
N ALA A 217 9.21 -6.45 -1.00
CA ALA A 217 10.18 -5.36 -1.16
C ALA A 217 9.51 -4.00 -1.46
N VAL A 218 8.54 -3.96 -2.38
CA VAL A 218 7.99 -2.70 -2.91
C VAL A 218 6.88 -2.14 -2.04
N VAL A 219 6.03 -2.99 -1.47
CA VAL A 219 4.92 -2.53 -0.63
C VAL A 219 5.37 -2.50 0.83
N HIS A 220 5.48 -3.66 1.48
CA HIS A 220 5.74 -3.75 2.93
C HIS A 220 7.06 -3.11 3.37
N MET A 221 8.13 -3.24 2.61
CA MET A 221 9.46 -2.71 2.98
C MET A 221 9.78 -1.32 2.40
N THR A 222 8.98 -0.79 1.46
CA THR A 222 9.27 0.51 0.79
C THR A 222 8.14 1.52 0.91
N ILE A 223 6.87 1.09 0.82
CA ILE A 223 5.69 1.96 0.99
C ILE A 223 5.36 2.13 2.48
N GLU A 224 5.25 1.07 3.27
CA GLU A 224 4.85 1.22 4.69
C GLU A 224 5.98 1.84 5.54
N SER A 225 7.23 1.51 5.20
CA SER A 225 8.42 2.22 5.69
C SER A 225 8.43 3.73 5.38
N ARG A 226 7.66 4.19 4.40
CA ARG A 226 7.45 5.63 4.12
C ARG A 226 6.35 6.24 4.99
N GLY A 227 5.40 5.44 5.48
CA GLY A 227 4.51 5.80 6.58
C GLY A 227 5.31 6.20 7.82
N LEU A 228 6.27 5.37 8.24
CA LEU A 228 7.16 5.65 9.37
C LEU A 228 7.93 6.98 9.26
N ASP A 229 8.29 7.41 8.04
CA ASP A 229 8.97 8.70 7.79
C ASP A 229 8.02 9.91 7.91
N VAL A 230 6.75 9.74 7.51
CA VAL A 230 5.78 10.83 7.33
C VAL A 230 4.87 11.01 8.55
N ASN A 231 4.48 9.93 9.20
CA ASN A 231 3.51 9.90 10.29
C ASN A 231 3.90 10.78 11.49
N PRO A 232 5.15 10.76 12.01
CA PRO A 232 5.55 11.65 13.12
C PRO A 232 5.38 13.14 12.79
N ALA A 233 5.67 13.53 11.54
CA ALA A 233 5.51 14.89 11.07
C ALA A 233 4.03 15.28 10.86
N THR A 234 3.14 14.30 10.69
CA THR A 234 1.69 14.48 10.59
C THR A 234 1.04 14.55 11.98
N ILE A 235 1.33 13.59 12.87
CA ILE A 235 0.90 13.58 14.29
C ILE A 235 1.19 14.93 14.95
N ALA A 236 2.43 15.41 14.82
CA ALA A 236 2.84 16.70 15.37
C ALA A 236 2.13 17.92 14.74
N ARG A 237 1.53 17.82 13.54
CA ARG A 237 0.67 18.88 12.98
C ARG A 237 -0.72 18.88 13.61
N PHE A 238 -1.30 17.71 13.88
CA PHE A 238 -2.61 17.59 14.54
C PHE A 238 -2.55 18.16 15.97
N GLY A 239 -1.59 17.73 16.79
CA GLY A 239 -1.42 18.27 18.15
C GLY A 239 -1.20 19.80 18.17
N ARG A 240 -0.33 20.33 17.30
CA ARG A 240 -0.15 21.79 17.14
C ARG A 240 -1.39 22.54 16.60
N SER A 241 -2.39 21.84 16.08
CA SER A 241 -3.67 22.42 15.67
C SER A 241 -4.77 22.31 16.74
N GLY A 242 -4.46 21.72 17.91
CA GLY A 242 -5.41 21.45 18.99
C GLY A 242 -6.28 20.21 18.78
N ASP A 243 -6.01 19.40 17.74
CA ASP A 243 -6.76 18.18 17.43
C ASP A 243 -6.05 16.95 18.01
N GLU A 244 -5.98 16.93 19.34
CA GLU A 244 -5.21 15.97 20.13
C GLU A 244 -5.74 14.53 20.01
N GLU A 245 -7.05 14.37 19.81
CA GLU A 245 -7.66 13.04 19.62
C GLU A 245 -7.22 12.40 18.30
N SER A 246 -7.12 13.19 17.21
CA SER A 246 -6.52 12.70 15.96
C SER A 246 -5.02 12.40 16.14
N ALA A 247 -4.30 13.21 16.91
CA ALA A 247 -2.87 12.96 17.17
C ALA A 247 -2.63 11.64 17.93
N LYS A 248 -3.40 11.38 18.99
CA LYS A 248 -3.36 10.10 19.76
C LYS A 248 -3.74 8.88 18.92
N MET A 249 -4.73 9.03 18.03
CA MET A 249 -5.16 7.96 17.13
C MET A 249 -4.07 7.63 16.11
N LEU A 250 -3.51 8.65 15.44
CA LEU A 250 -2.43 8.49 14.46
C LEU A 250 -1.13 7.95 15.10
N GLN A 251 -0.89 8.24 16.39
CA GLN A 251 0.23 7.69 17.14
C GLN A 251 0.14 6.16 17.30
N LYS A 252 -1.06 5.61 17.51
CA LYS A 252 -1.27 4.15 17.57
C LYS A 252 -1.04 3.48 16.22
N ILE A 253 -1.58 4.08 15.15
CA ILE A 253 -1.37 3.60 13.77
C ILE A 253 0.14 3.52 13.49
N HIS A 254 0.90 4.59 13.79
CA HIS A 254 2.36 4.61 13.67
C HIS A 254 3.10 3.55 14.51
N GLU A 255 2.55 3.14 15.65
CA GLU A 255 3.13 2.07 16.48
C GLU A 255 2.92 0.69 15.86
N ASP A 256 1.76 0.44 15.24
CA ASP A 256 1.45 -0.79 14.52
C ASP A 256 2.28 -0.92 13.22
N GLU A 257 2.49 0.18 12.48
CA GLU A 257 3.27 0.24 11.22
C GLU A 257 4.69 -0.36 11.31
N VAL A 258 5.32 -0.27 12.48
CA VAL A 258 6.64 -0.86 12.72
C VAL A 258 6.59 -2.38 12.53
N THR A 259 5.49 -3.01 12.97
CA THR A 259 5.23 -4.44 12.81
C THR A 259 4.91 -4.78 11.35
N HIS A 260 4.23 -3.90 10.62
CA HIS A 260 3.94 -4.09 9.19
C HIS A 260 5.22 -4.18 8.35
N VAL A 261 6.18 -3.28 8.58
CA VAL A 261 7.52 -3.34 7.95
C VAL A 261 8.28 -4.61 8.36
N GLN A 262 8.22 -5.00 9.64
CA GLN A 262 8.85 -6.20 10.17
C GLN A 262 8.33 -7.49 9.51
N ILE A 263 7.02 -7.57 9.24
CA ILE A 263 6.37 -8.66 8.49
C ILE A 263 6.93 -8.72 7.06
N GLY A 264 6.97 -7.58 6.36
CA GLY A 264 7.56 -7.48 5.02
C GLY A 264 9.00 -7.97 4.95
N HIS A 265 9.84 -7.47 5.85
CA HIS A 265 11.25 -7.85 5.95
C HIS A 265 11.43 -9.36 6.23
N ARG A 266 10.62 -9.94 7.14
CA ARG A 266 10.63 -11.39 7.44
C ARG A 266 10.36 -12.21 6.18
N TRP A 267 9.27 -11.93 5.47
CA TRP A 267 8.84 -12.74 4.34
C TRP A 267 9.70 -12.54 3.09
N PHE A 268 10.26 -11.35 2.90
CA PHE A 268 11.32 -11.13 1.91
C PHE A 268 12.55 -12.00 2.20
N CYS A 269 13.05 -12.01 3.44
CA CYS A 269 14.22 -12.81 3.82
C CYS A 269 13.96 -14.33 3.74
N TYR A 270 12.75 -14.79 4.07
CA TYR A 270 12.32 -16.18 3.91
C TYR A 270 12.37 -16.60 2.43
N LEU A 271 11.74 -15.82 1.54
CA LEU A 271 11.71 -16.12 0.09
C LEU A 271 13.12 -16.13 -0.51
N LEU A 272 13.98 -15.18 -0.11
CA LEU A 272 15.39 -15.15 -0.52
C LEU A 272 16.18 -16.39 -0.10
N LYS A 273 16.05 -16.86 1.16
CA LYS A 273 16.73 -18.10 1.58
C LYS A 273 16.17 -19.32 0.84
N ARG A 274 14.83 -19.40 0.71
CA ARG A 274 14.14 -20.58 0.19
C ARG A 274 14.31 -20.79 -1.32
N HIS A 275 14.39 -19.71 -2.11
CA HIS A 275 14.37 -19.79 -3.59
C HIS A 275 15.58 -19.19 -4.31
N GLU A 276 16.35 -18.30 -3.66
CA GLU A 276 17.63 -17.79 -4.21
C GLU A 276 18.86 -18.34 -3.46
N GLY A 277 18.66 -19.21 -2.46
CA GLY A 277 19.74 -19.77 -1.63
C GLY A 277 20.45 -18.74 -0.73
N VAL A 278 19.91 -17.51 -0.61
CA VAL A 278 20.57 -16.40 0.10
C VAL A 278 20.45 -16.58 1.62
N GLY A 279 21.40 -17.30 2.17
CA GLY A 279 21.46 -17.70 3.59
C GLY A 279 21.57 -19.20 3.80
N VAL A 280 22.01 -19.94 2.78
CA VAL A 280 22.69 -21.23 2.94
C VAL A 280 24.18 -20.95 3.19
N GLU A 281 24.81 -21.64 4.13
CA GLU A 281 26.26 -21.58 4.33
C GLU A 281 26.98 -22.44 3.27
N VAL A 282 28.07 -21.93 2.71
CA VAL A 282 28.71 -22.50 1.49
C VAL A 282 29.90 -23.42 1.83
N ASN A 283 30.00 -23.89 3.07
CA ASN A 283 31.16 -24.62 3.59
C ASN A 283 30.74 -25.93 4.30
N GLY A 284 30.87 -27.06 3.61
CA GLY A 284 30.68 -28.40 4.18
C GLY A 284 29.59 -29.21 3.47
N ASP A 285 30.02 -30.28 2.82
CA ASP A 285 29.27 -31.46 2.36
C ASP A 285 27.92 -31.26 1.63
N SER A 286 27.93 -31.57 0.33
CA SER A 286 26.77 -31.50 -0.56
C SER A 286 25.78 -32.67 -0.40
N GLU A 287 25.36 -32.97 0.83
CA GLU A 287 24.40 -34.06 1.16
C GLU A 287 23.13 -33.55 1.88
N ALA A 288 22.54 -32.44 1.40
CA ALA A 288 21.26 -31.95 1.91
C ALA A 288 20.38 -31.27 0.84
N PHE A 289 19.81 -32.07 -0.08
CA PHE A 289 18.39 -32.01 -0.46
C PHE A 289 18.09 -33.19 -1.40
N GLY A 290 17.43 -34.22 -0.88
CA GLY A 290 17.23 -35.48 -1.60
C GLY A 290 16.32 -35.33 -2.82
N ALA A 291 16.78 -35.80 -3.99
CA ALA A 291 15.96 -36.00 -5.18
C ALA A 291 14.98 -37.18 -4.98
N GLY A 292 13.98 -36.97 -4.12
CA GLY A 292 13.00 -37.97 -3.72
C GLY A 292 11.86 -38.10 -4.73
N THR A 293 12.00 -38.97 -5.71
CA THR A 293 10.91 -39.33 -6.63
C THR A 293 9.77 -40.02 -5.87
N GLY A 294 8.67 -39.31 -5.60
CA GLY A 294 7.54 -39.85 -4.83
C GLY A 294 6.26 -39.07 -5.01
N ALA A 295 5.40 -39.50 -5.94
CA ALA A 295 4.02 -39.04 -6.00
C ALA A 295 3.21 -39.70 -4.86
N GLY A 296 2.77 -38.92 -3.86
CA GLY A 296 2.03 -39.47 -2.73
C GLY A 296 1.38 -38.41 -1.83
N SER A 297 0.05 -38.45 -1.77
CA SER A 297 -0.89 -37.89 -0.78
C SER A 297 -0.43 -36.70 0.09
N GLY A 298 -1.17 -35.59 0.00
CA GLY A 298 -1.00 -34.45 0.91
C GLY A 298 -1.16 -34.84 2.39
N ASN A 299 -0.18 -34.48 3.20
CA ASN A 299 -0.22 -34.51 4.66
C ASN A 299 -0.13 -33.07 5.20
N ASN A 300 -0.78 -32.80 6.33
CA ASN A 300 -0.77 -31.47 6.95
C ASN A 300 0.65 -31.06 7.35
N VAL A 301 1.12 -29.93 6.81
CA VAL A 301 2.35 -29.27 7.25
C VAL A 301 2.02 -28.39 8.47
N TYR A 302 1.94 -29.01 9.63
CA TYR A 302 2.03 -28.33 10.91
C TYR A 302 3.49 -28.27 11.36
N ASP A 303 3.94 -27.05 11.65
CA ASP A 303 5.25 -26.58 12.11
C ASP A 303 6.43 -27.56 12.18
N ALA A 304 7.34 -27.40 11.22
CA ALA A 304 8.74 -27.85 11.30
C ALA A 304 9.63 -26.96 10.40
N ASP A 305 9.91 -25.72 10.82
CA ASP A 305 11.05 -24.88 10.36
C ASP A 305 11.17 -23.52 11.11
N ASP A 306 10.74 -23.43 12.38
CA ASP A 306 10.74 -22.17 13.16
C ASP A 306 12.14 -21.76 13.69
N GLU A 307 13.15 -22.62 13.55
CA GLU A 307 14.55 -22.36 13.94
C GLU A 307 15.21 -21.20 13.15
N LEU A 308 14.51 -20.61 12.18
CA LEU A 308 15.04 -19.60 11.28
C LEU A 308 15.01 -18.15 11.81
N TYR A 309 14.28 -17.85 12.90
CA TYR A 309 14.07 -16.47 13.35
C TYR A 309 13.92 -16.27 14.87
N GLU A 310 14.92 -16.69 15.67
CA GLU A 310 15.05 -16.17 17.05
C GLU A 310 15.25 -14.64 17.00
N PHE A 311 14.36 -13.89 17.65
CA PHE A 311 14.26 -12.44 17.45
C PHE A 311 15.27 -11.62 18.27
N ARG A 312 16.56 -11.86 18.03
CA ARG A 312 17.65 -11.15 18.69
C ARG A 312 17.69 -9.69 18.25
N GLN A 313 17.32 -8.78 19.16
CA GLN A 313 17.59 -7.34 18.99
C GLN A 313 19.11 -7.09 18.97
N VAL A 314 19.68 -7.06 17.77
CA VAL A 314 21.05 -6.55 17.56
C VAL A 314 20.95 -5.04 17.47
N THR A 315 21.44 -4.34 18.49
CA THR A 315 21.65 -2.89 18.41
C THR A 315 22.59 -2.58 17.24
N PRO A 316 22.20 -1.71 16.28
CA PRO A 316 23.08 -1.38 15.16
C PRO A 316 24.40 -0.79 15.65
N ALA A 317 25.52 -1.15 15.02
CA ALA A 317 26.85 -0.67 15.42
C ALA A 317 27.03 0.86 15.30
N TYR A 318 26.10 1.54 14.63
CA TYR A 318 26.04 3.00 14.49
C TYR A 318 25.02 3.68 15.42
N ALA A 319 24.29 2.92 16.27
CA ALA A 319 23.40 3.47 17.30
C ALA A 319 24.17 4.12 18.48
N GLN A 320 25.49 3.94 18.54
CA GLN A 320 26.39 4.72 19.39
C GLN A 320 27.70 5.05 18.65
N LYS A 321 27.85 6.30 18.19
CA LYS A 321 29.11 7.06 18.22
C LYS A 321 28.90 8.52 17.78
N GLU A 322 28.99 9.43 18.75
CA GLU A 322 29.36 10.83 18.49
C GLU A 322 30.90 10.93 18.36
N ASP A 323 31.48 10.20 17.39
CA ASP A 323 32.91 10.26 17.09
C ASP A 323 33.17 10.03 15.59
N GLY A 324 34.06 10.82 15.00
CA GLY A 324 34.28 10.95 13.56
C GLY A 324 35.13 9.85 12.91
N SER A 325 35.19 8.66 13.50
CA SER A 325 36.01 7.55 12.98
C SER A 325 35.33 6.83 11.81
N GLN A 326 35.79 7.05 10.57
CA GLN A 326 35.40 6.21 9.42
C GLN A 326 36.07 4.83 9.54
N GLY A 327 35.39 3.88 10.19
CA GLY A 327 35.69 2.45 10.09
C GLY A 327 34.82 1.80 9.01
N GLU A 328 35.36 0.85 8.25
CA GLU A 328 34.58 0.08 7.28
C GLU A 328 33.53 -0.81 7.98
N GLU A 329 32.29 -0.80 7.47
CA GLU A 329 31.19 -1.61 8.03
C GLU A 329 31.44 -3.10 7.71
N VAL A 330 31.79 -3.89 8.72
CA VAL A 330 31.90 -5.35 8.59
C VAL A 330 30.49 -5.97 8.53
N VAL A 331 29.85 -5.87 7.37
CA VAL A 331 28.55 -6.49 7.08
C VAL A 331 28.74 -7.99 6.87
N ASP A 332 27.86 -8.82 7.44
CA ASP A 332 27.75 -10.22 7.06
C ASP A 332 27.51 -10.34 5.54
N PRO A 333 28.26 -11.18 4.81
CA PRO A 333 28.05 -11.39 3.38
C PRO A 333 26.61 -11.78 3.01
N THR A 334 25.85 -12.45 3.88
CA THR A 334 24.45 -12.83 3.60
C THR A 334 23.51 -11.63 3.68
N GLU A 335 23.57 -10.84 4.74
CA GLU A 335 22.89 -9.54 4.87
C GLU A 335 23.25 -8.60 3.71
N ALA A 336 24.52 -8.54 3.30
CA ALA A 336 24.94 -7.76 2.14
C ALA A 336 24.26 -8.22 0.83
N ARG A 337 24.10 -9.54 0.61
CA ARG A 337 23.34 -10.09 -0.53
C ARG A 337 21.85 -9.72 -0.45
N ARG A 338 21.24 -9.81 0.74
CA ARG A 338 19.82 -9.45 0.96
C ARG A 338 19.56 -7.96 0.66
N ARG A 339 20.37 -7.05 1.21
CA ARG A 339 20.33 -5.60 0.94
C ARG A 339 20.43 -5.31 -0.56
N LYS A 340 21.43 -5.88 -1.24
CA LYS A 340 21.63 -5.70 -2.69
C LYS A 340 20.43 -6.19 -3.50
N ARG A 341 19.88 -7.35 -3.15
CA ARG A 341 18.73 -7.94 -3.86
C ARG A 341 17.45 -7.12 -3.67
N PHE A 342 17.21 -6.61 -2.46
CA PHE A 342 16.13 -5.64 -2.22
C PHE A 342 16.29 -4.39 -3.08
N GLN A 343 17.50 -3.83 -3.16
CA GLN A 343 17.78 -2.64 -3.97
C GLN A 343 17.49 -2.88 -5.46
N GLU A 344 17.93 -4.01 -6.03
CA GLU A 344 17.62 -4.39 -7.42
C GLU A 344 16.11 -4.47 -7.68
N VAL A 345 15.38 -5.14 -6.80
CA VAL A 345 13.92 -5.34 -6.91
C VAL A 345 13.18 -3.99 -6.79
N VAL A 346 13.56 -3.14 -5.84
CA VAL A 346 12.95 -1.80 -5.70
C VAL A 346 13.27 -0.92 -6.91
N VAL A 347 14.50 -0.94 -7.45
CA VAL A 347 14.85 -0.20 -8.68
C VAL A 347 14.02 -0.65 -9.88
N GLN A 348 13.70 -1.95 -10.00
CA GLN A 348 12.91 -2.45 -11.12
C GLN A 348 11.41 -2.16 -11.00
N TYR A 349 10.81 -2.31 -9.81
CA TYR A 349 9.36 -2.28 -9.63
C TYR A 349 8.81 -0.98 -9.03
N PHE A 350 9.56 -0.25 -8.19
CA PHE A 350 9.06 0.95 -7.52
C PHE A 350 9.18 2.19 -8.41
N LYS A 351 8.06 2.57 -9.05
CA LYS A 351 7.92 3.78 -9.90
C LYS A 351 8.09 5.12 -9.16
N GLY A 352 8.41 5.10 -7.87
CA GLY A 352 8.51 6.27 -6.99
C GLY A 352 9.90 6.87 -6.87
N SER A 353 10.19 7.47 -5.72
CA SER A 353 11.55 7.87 -5.31
C SER A 353 11.62 7.97 -3.79
N LEU A 354 12.57 7.26 -3.18
CA LEU A 354 12.88 7.37 -1.76
C LEU A 354 13.59 8.71 -1.48
N LYS A 355 13.18 9.40 -0.41
CA LYS A 355 13.62 10.77 -0.10
C LYS A 355 13.72 10.97 1.41
N PRO A 356 14.82 11.54 1.93
CA PRO A 356 14.95 11.91 3.33
C PRO A 356 14.05 13.12 3.71
N PRO A 357 13.83 13.38 5.02
CA PRO A 357 14.38 12.66 6.17
C PRO A 357 13.75 11.27 6.35
N PHE A 358 14.57 10.30 6.77
CA PHE A 358 14.12 8.95 7.10
C PHE A 358 13.99 8.78 8.61
N ASN A 359 12.91 8.16 9.07
CA ASN A 359 12.77 7.73 10.45
C ASN A 359 13.60 6.46 10.69
N THR A 360 14.90 6.66 10.85
CA THR A 360 15.89 5.59 10.94
C THR A 360 15.62 4.65 12.12
N VAL A 361 15.19 5.20 13.26
CA VAL A 361 14.92 4.44 14.49
C VAL A 361 13.74 3.48 14.34
N ASP A 362 12.65 3.90 13.70
CA ASP A 362 11.49 3.02 13.52
C ASP A 362 11.66 2.06 12.33
N ARG A 363 12.37 2.48 11.27
CA ARG A 363 12.81 1.58 10.19
C ARG A 363 13.68 0.44 10.73
N GLU A 364 14.63 0.73 11.63
CA GLU A 364 15.47 -0.28 12.30
C GLU A 364 14.67 -1.31 13.11
N LYS A 365 13.64 -0.88 13.85
CA LYS A 365 12.74 -1.80 14.56
C LYS A 365 12.03 -2.75 13.59
N GLY A 366 11.67 -2.26 12.40
CA GLY A 366 11.17 -3.07 11.28
C GLY A 366 12.23 -3.92 10.57
N GLY A 367 13.49 -3.94 11.04
CA GLY A 367 14.62 -4.65 10.42
C GLY A 367 15.36 -3.86 9.33
N MET A 368 14.81 -2.75 8.87
CA MET A 368 15.33 -1.95 7.77
C MET A 368 16.44 -1.00 8.25
N THR A 369 17.68 -1.50 8.33
CA THR A 369 18.85 -0.65 8.58
C THR A 369 19.16 0.27 7.39
N ARG A 370 19.94 1.33 7.61
CA ARG A 370 20.33 2.33 6.58
C ARG A 370 20.78 1.72 5.25
N GLY A 371 21.58 0.65 5.33
CA GLY A 371 22.14 -0.05 4.17
C GLY A 371 21.11 -0.65 3.22
N TRP A 372 19.85 -0.82 3.62
CA TRP A 372 18.77 -1.26 2.73
C TRP A 372 18.30 -0.14 1.80
N TYR A 373 18.12 1.08 2.31
CA TYR A 373 17.37 2.15 1.62
C TYR A 373 18.17 3.42 1.27
N GLU A 374 19.27 3.73 1.95
CA GLU A 374 20.08 4.93 1.62
C GLU A 374 20.71 4.86 0.21
N PRO A 375 21.18 3.70 -0.30
CA PRO A 375 21.63 3.56 -1.69
C PRO A 375 20.55 3.81 -2.77
N LEU A 376 19.27 3.82 -2.39
CA LEU A 376 18.13 4.05 -3.30
C LEU A 376 17.72 5.54 -3.39
N VAL A 377 18.43 6.43 -2.67
CA VAL A 377 18.17 7.88 -2.72
C VAL A 377 18.70 8.46 -4.02
N VAL A 378 17.83 8.60 -5.02
CA VAL A 378 18.15 9.29 -6.26
C VAL A 378 18.29 10.81 -6.00
N VAL A 379 19.51 11.24 -5.66
CA VAL A 379 19.88 12.64 -5.55
C VAL A 379 19.85 13.29 -6.95
N ARG A 380 18.67 13.80 -7.32
CA ARG A 380 18.55 14.71 -8.47
C ARG A 380 19.18 16.04 -8.10
N GLU A 381 20.45 16.24 -8.47
CA GLU A 381 21.07 17.55 -8.43
C GLU A 381 20.20 18.58 -9.16
N ARG A 382 20.12 19.78 -8.59
CA ARG A 382 19.60 20.95 -9.32
C ARG A 382 20.68 21.42 -10.29
N THR A 383 20.78 20.76 -11.45
CA THR A 383 21.45 21.36 -12.61
C THR A 383 20.87 22.76 -12.83
N GLY A 384 21.74 23.74 -13.08
CA GLY A 384 21.48 25.16 -12.80
C GLY A 384 20.44 25.88 -13.67
N PHE A 385 19.53 25.17 -14.32
CA PHE A 385 18.49 25.73 -15.17
C PHE A 385 17.46 26.49 -14.33
N ARG A 386 17.72 27.79 -14.12
CA ARG A 386 16.67 28.77 -13.83
C ARG A 386 15.84 28.92 -15.10
N PRO A 387 14.53 28.60 -15.10
CA PRO A 387 13.66 29.03 -16.19
C PRO A 387 13.76 30.55 -16.31
N ALA A 388 13.89 31.06 -17.54
CA ALA A 388 13.88 32.50 -17.78
C ALA A 388 12.62 33.09 -17.14
N ALA A 389 12.77 34.13 -16.31
CA ALA A 389 11.71 34.61 -15.43
C ALA A 389 10.45 34.95 -16.23
N GLY A 390 9.45 34.06 -16.14
CA GLY A 390 8.20 34.18 -16.90
C GLY A 390 7.56 35.51 -16.59
N ARG A 391 7.54 36.42 -17.57
CA ARG A 391 6.91 37.74 -17.42
C ARG A 391 5.45 37.50 -17.08
N ARG A 392 5.09 37.81 -15.83
CA ARG A 392 3.72 37.80 -15.33
C ARG A 392 2.87 38.59 -16.33
N LEU A 393 1.96 37.90 -17.02
CA LEU A 393 1.06 38.51 -17.99
C LEU A 393 0.10 39.44 -17.25
N GLN A 394 0.54 40.68 -17.05
CA GLN A 394 -0.31 41.78 -16.69
C GLN A 394 -1.22 42.05 -17.90
N SER A 395 -2.52 41.95 -17.69
CA SER A 395 -3.55 42.28 -18.66
C SER A 395 -3.62 43.80 -18.89
N ARG A 396 -2.59 44.34 -19.56
CA ARG A 396 -2.63 45.67 -20.12
C ARG A 396 -3.64 45.69 -21.27
N ARG A 397 -4.84 46.18 -20.94
CA ARG A 397 -5.47 47.17 -21.83
C ARG A 397 -4.45 48.30 -22.01
N ASP A 398 -4.11 48.63 -23.24
CA ASP A 398 -4.47 49.93 -23.82
C ASP A 398 -3.82 50.10 -25.20
N THR A 399 -4.56 50.83 -26.02
CA THR A 399 -4.26 51.36 -27.35
C THR A 399 -2.78 51.70 -27.64
N ASN A 400 -2.28 51.26 -28.80
CA ASN A 400 -2.07 52.16 -29.93
C ASN A 400 -1.59 51.39 -31.18
N VAL A 401 -2.24 51.64 -32.32
CA VAL A 401 -1.83 51.12 -33.64
C VAL A 401 -1.47 52.30 -34.53
N VAL A 402 -0.18 52.36 -34.89
CA VAL A 402 0.43 53.08 -36.03
C VAL A 402 0.13 54.57 -36.18
N ASN A 403 1.20 55.37 -36.25
CA ASN A 403 1.14 56.75 -36.72
C ASN A 403 2.43 57.09 -37.48
N GLU A 404 2.47 56.84 -38.80
CA GLU A 404 3.54 57.35 -39.69
C GLU A 404 3.11 57.30 -41.18
N ALA A 405 2.47 58.37 -41.67
CA ALA A 405 2.32 58.66 -43.11
C ALA A 405 1.98 60.14 -43.38
N ALA A 406 2.52 60.65 -44.49
CA ALA A 406 2.49 62.00 -45.06
C ALA A 406 1.23 62.91 -44.91
N GLU A 407 1.51 64.20 -44.73
CA GLU A 407 0.93 65.40 -45.39
C GLU A 407 -0.45 65.33 -46.07
N GLY A 408 -1.43 66.17 -45.66
CA GLY A 408 -2.63 66.41 -46.49
C GLY A 408 -3.81 67.21 -45.93
N LYS A 409 -3.67 68.55 -45.79
CA LYS A 409 -4.69 69.64 -45.87
C LYS A 409 -6.21 69.37 -45.59
N LYS A 410 -6.85 70.40 -44.96
CA LYS A 410 -8.31 70.71 -44.90
C LYS A 410 -9.17 69.76 -44.05
N GLU A 411 -10.35 70.12 -43.55
CA GLU A 411 -10.96 71.38 -43.03
C GLU A 411 -12.39 71.00 -42.58
N VAL A 412 -12.83 71.29 -41.33
CA VAL A 412 -14.26 71.34 -40.92
C VAL A 412 -14.94 69.92 -40.97
N GLU A 413 -16.01 69.53 -40.24
CA GLU A 413 -17.07 70.22 -39.50
C GLU A 413 -17.44 69.52 -38.16
N VAL A 414 -18.47 70.04 -37.48
CA VAL A 414 -19.08 69.55 -36.22
C VAL A 414 -20.33 68.69 -36.54
N VAL A 415 -20.77 67.80 -35.62
CA VAL A 415 -22.19 67.62 -35.19
C VAL A 415 -22.33 66.48 -34.15
N HIS A 416 -23.28 66.63 -33.21
CA HIS A 416 -23.75 65.60 -32.27
C HIS A 416 -24.74 64.63 -32.93
N GLU A 417 -24.90 63.41 -32.41
CA GLU A 417 -26.21 62.97 -31.88
C GLU A 417 -26.13 61.67 -31.06
N SER A 418 -27.27 61.28 -30.46
CA SER A 418 -27.40 60.24 -29.43
C SER A 418 -28.75 59.52 -29.53
N ASN A 419 -28.83 58.20 -29.26
CA ASN A 419 -29.96 57.61 -28.50
C ASN A 419 -29.88 56.10 -28.15
N ASP A 420 -30.82 55.73 -27.26
CA ASP A 420 -31.11 54.42 -26.64
C ASP A 420 -31.65 53.29 -27.56
N GLY A 421 -31.69 52.06 -27.00
CA GLY A 421 -32.53 50.91 -27.43
C GLY A 421 -31.87 49.55 -27.10
N SER A 422 -32.42 48.59 -26.34
CA SER A 422 -33.78 47.97 -26.26
C SER A 422 -34.13 47.12 -27.49
N SER A 423 -34.61 45.85 -27.42
CA SER A 423 -34.78 44.84 -26.35
C SER A 423 -35.23 43.47 -26.94
N THR A 424 -35.43 42.41 -26.13
CA THR A 424 -36.19 41.14 -26.45
C THR A 424 -35.63 40.22 -27.58
N SER A 425 -36.11 39.00 -27.90
CA SER A 425 -36.65 37.77 -27.21
C SER A 425 -36.92 36.70 -28.34
N THR A 426 -37.30 35.40 -28.25
CA THR A 426 -37.85 34.45 -27.25
C THR A 426 -37.66 32.97 -27.76
N ALA A 427 -38.17 31.95 -27.02
CA ALA A 427 -38.67 30.63 -27.48
C ALA A 427 -37.73 29.38 -27.46
N SER A 428 -38.32 28.20 -27.70
CA SER A 428 -37.91 26.90 -27.08
C SER A 428 -38.23 25.64 -27.94
N ILE A 429 -37.44 24.55 -27.79
CA ILE A 429 -37.84 23.09 -27.63
C ILE A 429 -38.74 22.42 -28.73
N PRO A 430 -38.59 21.13 -29.17
CA PRO A 430 -37.99 19.92 -28.51
C PRO A 430 -37.18 18.90 -29.40
N THR A 431 -36.75 17.81 -28.73
CA THR A 431 -36.69 16.37 -29.18
C THR A 431 -35.57 15.76 -30.05
N ALA A 432 -34.83 14.84 -29.39
CA ALA A 432 -34.67 13.40 -29.71
C ALA A 432 -33.51 12.85 -30.58
N SER A 433 -33.19 11.57 -30.30
CA SER A 433 -32.37 10.59 -31.04
C SER A 433 -30.84 10.54 -30.80
N ASN A 434 -30.42 9.43 -30.17
CA ASN A 434 -29.09 8.79 -30.24
C ASN A 434 -29.18 7.66 -31.33
N PRO A 435 -28.11 6.94 -31.76
CA PRO A 435 -26.68 7.07 -31.51
C PRO A 435 -25.79 7.08 -32.80
N GLU A 436 -24.47 7.29 -32.67
CA GLU A 436 -23.43 6.31 -33.07
C GLU A 436 -21.99 6.82 -32.82
N ALA A 437 -21.00 5.97 -33.09
CA ALA A 437 -19.60 6.13 -32.72
C ALA A 437 -18.84 7.23 -33.47
N ALA A 438 -17.78 7.74 -32.82
CA ALA A 438 -16.68 8.44 -33.48
C ALA A 438 -15.37 8.15 -32.73
N ASP A 439 -14.35 7.64 -33.43
CA ASP A 439 -12.98 7.57 -32.92
C ASP A 439 -12.47 8.98 -32.58
N TYR A 440 -11.65 9.11 -31.53
CA TYR A 440 -10.86 10.32 -31.34
C TYR A 440 -9.37 10.05 -31.25
N VAL A 441 -8.68 10.64 -32.22
CA VAL A 441 -7.27 10.44 -32.56
C VAL A 441 -6.34 10.91 -31.45
N GLU A 442 -5.33 10.10 -31.19
CA GLU A 442 -4.17 10.41 -30.35
C GLU A 442 -3.45 11.69 -30.83
N THR A 443 -3.47 12.74 -30.01
CA THR A 443 -2.59 13.91 -30.14
C THR A 443 -2.12 14.33 -28.75
N GLY A 444 -0.81 14.43 -28.56
CA GLY A 444 -0.20 14.76 -27.27
C GLY A 444 0.49 16.11 -27.25
N ILE A 445 0.70 16.63 -26.02
CA ILE A 445 1.73 17.60 -25.58
C ILE A 445 1.92 17.40 -24.07
#